data_AF-A0AAV5F396-F1
#
_entry.id   AF-A0AAV5F396-F1
#
_cell.length_a   1.000
_cell.length_b   1.000
_cell.length_c   1.000
_cell.angle_alpha   90.00
_cell.angle_beta   90.00
_cell.angle_gamma   90.00
#
_symmetry.space_group_name_H-M   'P 1'
#
loop_
_entity.id
_entity.type
_entity.pdbx_description
1 polymer ?
#
loop_
_entity_poly.entity_id
_entity_poly.type
_entity_poly.pdbx_seq_one_letter_code
_entity_poly.pdbx_strand_id
1 'polypeptide(L)'
;MLGIAYASALFLGLVNCSTLQPIVAMEKVVFYREKSSGNVFRNGICHRSGKDFIVQIGVEIPYMLIQVLIFSVIVYPMVGFQLTITKFFWFVLYMVMSFMDYTLYGMMVVALTPNIEIAAGLSFLIFMIWNVFSGFIISRKMMPVWWRWMYWADPAAWTVYGLLFSQLGDRMEMIRVPGQPDQPVRQFLEEYMGLEDDYFSLVTTLHIALSTLFGIVF
;
A
#
# COMPACT_ATOMS: atom_id res chain seq x y z
N MET A 1 -13.33 -12.78 -8.18
CA MET A 1 -11.92 -12.43 -8.49
C MET A 1 -11.62 -10.97 -8.15
N LEU A 2 -12.26 -9.99 -8.81
CA LEU A 2 -12.00 -8.55 -8.58
C LEU A 2 -12.08 -8.12 -7.10
N GLY A 3 -13.13 -8.50 -6.38
CA GLY A 3 -13.27 -8.14 -4.96
C GLY A 3 -12.24 -8.78 -4.04
N ILE A 4 -11.77 -9.99 -4.35
CA ILE A 4 -10.72 -10.66 -3.55
C ILE A 4 -9.37 -9.96 -3.80
N ALA A 5 -9.09 -9.59 -5.06
CA ALA A 5 -7.90 -8.85 -5.44
C ALA A 5 -7.83 -7.48 -4.76
N TYR A 6 -8.96 -6.78 -4.72
CA TYR A 6 -9.12 -5.52 -3.97
C TYR A 6 -8.90 -5.73 -2.46
N ALA A 7 -9.61 -6.70 -1.86
CA ALA A 7 -9.49 -6.99 -0.44
C ALA A 7 -8.05 -7.35 -0.07
N SER A 8 -7.38 -8.19 -0.86
CA SER A 8 -5.98 -8.56 -0.62
C SER A 8 -5.04 -7.37 -0.70
N ALA A 9 -5.25 -6.47 -1.67
CA ALA A 9 -4.39 -5.31 -1.90
C ALA A 9 -4.34 -4.38 -0.67
N LEU A 10 -5.47 -4.20 0.02
CA LEU A 10 -5.55 -3.28 1.15
C LEU A 10 -5.37 -3.96 2.51
N PHE A 11 -5.79 -5.22 2.64
CA PHE A 11 -5.85 -5.91 3.92
C PHE A 11 -4.49 -6.04 4.60
N LEU A 12 -3.47 -6.50 3.86
CA LEU A 12 -2.16 -6.77 4.45
C LEU A 12 -1.49 -5.50 5.02
N GLY A 13 -1.54 -4.40 4.26
CA GLY A 13 -0.99 -3.11 4.70
C GLY A 13 -1.72 -2.51 5.90
N LEU A 14 -3.06 -2.54 5.89
CA LEU A 14 -3.90 -2.05 6.99
C LEU A 14 -3.63 -2.78 8.31
N VAL A 15 -3.55 -4.12 8.25
CA VAL A 15 -3.28 -4.95 9.44
C VAL A 15 -1.88 -4.66 9.97
N ASN A 16 -0.88 -4.59 9.09
CA ASN A 16 0.49 -4.35 9.50
C ASN A 16 0.67 -2.99 10.20
N CYS A 17 0.08 -1.92 9.64
CA CYS A 17 0.12 -0.60 10.26
C CYS A 17 -0.45 -0.61 11.68
N SER A 18 -1.55 -1.34 11.92
CA SER A 18 -2.18 -1.43 13.25
C SER A 18 -1.26 -2.09 14.28
N THR A 19 -0.40 -3.04 13.85
CA THR A 19 0.59 -3.69 14.71
C THR A 19 1.84 -2.84 14.92
N LEU A 20 2.26 -2.06 13.91
CA LEU A 20 3.48 -1.25 13.99
C LEU A 20 3.31 0.07 14.76
N GLN A 21 2.16 0.73 14.67
CA GLN A 21 1.90 1.98 15.38
C GLN A 21 2.26 1.97 16.88
N PRO A 22 1.87 0.96 17.69
CA PRO A 22 2.26 0.91 19.10
C PRO A 22 3.75 0.68 19.33
N ILE A 23 4.41 -0.08 18.44
CA ILE A 23 5.86 -0.34 18.54
C ILE A 23 6.63 0.97 18.35
N VAL A 24 6.31 1.70 17.28
CA VAL A 24 6.96 2.98 16.96
C VAL A 24 6.66 4.04 18.03
N ALA A 25 5.46 4.05 18.60
CA ALA A 25 5.12 4.96 19.70
C ALA A 25 5.95 4.66 20.97
N MET A 26 6.21 3.39 21.28
CA MET A 26 7.09 3.01 22.40
C MET A 26 8.54 3.44 22.14
N GLU A 27 9.06 3.22 20.94
CA GLU A 27 10.41 3.64 20.55
C GLU A 27 10.59 5.16 20.67
N LYS A 28 9.57 5.93 20.25
CA LYS A 28 9.54 7.39 20.41
C LYS A 28 9.70 7.80 21.89
N VAL A 29 9.01 7.15 22.82
CA VAL A 29 9.10 7.47 24.26
C VAL A 29 10.49 7.15 24.82
N VAL A 30 11.07 6.00 24.45
CA VAL A 30 12.43 5.62 24.85
C VAL A 30 13.43 6.64 24.33
N PHE A 31 13.32 7.04 23.07
CA PHE A 31 14.18 8.05 22.46
C PHE A 31 14.13 9.39 23.19
N TYR A 32 12.94 9.90 23.52
CA TYR A 32 12.81 11.15 24.28
C TYR A 32 13.37 11.05 25.71
N ARG A 33 13.21 9.90 26.37
CA ARG A 33 13.77 9.65 27.72
C ARG A 33 15.29 9.56 27.71
N GLU A 34 15.87 8.90 26.71
CA GLU A 34 17.33 8.82 26.57
C GLU A 34 17.90 10.18 26.25
N LYS A 35 17.26 10.94 25.35
CA LYS A 35 17.62 12.32 25.01
C LYS A 35 17.69 13.24 26.23
N SER A 36 16.72 13.14 27.14
CA SER A 36 16.66 13.98 28.35
C SER A 36 17.63 13.53 29.45
N SER A 37 18.06 12.27 29.46
CA SER A 37 18.94 11.72 30.50
C SER A 37 20.42 12.10 30.36
N GLY A 38 20.82 12.83 29.32
CA GLY A 38 22.21 13.30 29.10
C GLY A 38 23.25 12.20 28.84
N ASN A 39 22.92 10.93 29.12
CA ASN A 39 23.75 9.74 28.89
C ASN A 39 24.07 9.47 27.41
N VAL A 40 23.37 10.18 26.53
CA VAL A 40 23.54 10.28 25.08
C VAL A 40 24.98 10.55 24.66
N PHE A 41 25.73 11.33 25.46
CA PHE A 41 27.11 11.70 25.11
C PHE A 41 28.19 10.72 25.65
N ARG A 42 27.85 9.84 26.61
CA ARG A 42 28.86 9.05 27.36
C ARG A 42 28.94 7.58 26.95
N ASN A 43 27.83 6.98 26.55
CA ASN A 43 27.83 5.68 25.88
C ASN A 43 27.67 6.00 24.40
N GLY A 44 28.61 5.61 23.53
CA GLY A 44 28.66 5.94 22.08
C GLY A 44 27.47 5.48 21.21
N ILE A 45 26.29 5.32 21.82
CA ILE A 45 24.98 5.01 21.27
C ILE A 45 24.39 6.25 20.56
N CYS A 46 24.89 7.48 20.80
CA CYS A 46 24.47 8.67 20.03
C CYS A 46 25.51 9.18 19.03
N HIS A 47 26.10 8.27 18.26
CA HIS A 47 26.53 8.58 16.88
C HIS A 47 25.48 8.13 15.85
N ARG A 48 24.24 7.90 16.31
CA ARG A 48 23.41 6.82 15.78
C ARG A 48 21.97 7.17 15.42
N SER A 49 21.53 8.44 15.42
CA SER A 49 20.22 8.77 14.82
C SER A 49 20.15 8.51 13.31
N GLY A 50 21.27 8.53 12.58
CA GLY A 50 21.31 8.14 11.16
C GLY A 50 21.71 6.67 10.92
N LYS A 51 22.51 6.08 11.81
CA LYS A 51 23.04 4.70 11.65
C LYS A 51 22.14 3.62 12.25
N ASP A 52 21.35 3.91 13.29
CA ASP A 52 20.34 2.97 13.79
C ASP A 52 19.19 2.84 12.81
N PHE A 53 18.84 3.93 12.15
CA PHE A 53 17.82 3.97 11.13
C PHE A 53 18.17 3.10 9.91
N ILE A 54 19.40 3.22 9.39
CA ILE A 54 19.88 2.37 8.28
C ILE A 54 19.92 0.88 8.69
N VAL A 55 20.24 0.57 9.95
CA VAL A 55 20.21 -0.81 10.46
C VAL A 55 18.77 -1.30 10.64
N GLN A 56 17.86 -0.46 11.13
CA GLN A 56 16.44 -0.75 11.29
C GLN A 56 15.77 -1.00 9.94
N ILE A 57 15.95 -0.11 8.97
CA ILE A 57 15.51 -0.29 7.58
C ILE A 57 16.09 -1.58 6.99
N GLY A 58 17.38 -1.86 7.25
CA GLY A 58 18.06 -3.07 6.80
C GLY A 58 17.47 -4.37 7.36
N VAL A 59 16.86 -4.33 8.55
CA VAL A 59 16.16 -5.49 9.16
C VAL A 59 14.69 -5.53 8.78
N GLU A 60 14.03 -4.38 8.62
CA GLU A 60 12.61 -4.30 8.29
C GLU A 60 12.35 -4.70 6.83
N ILE A 61 13.13 -4.24 5.85
CA ILE A 61 12.94 -4.60 4.44
C ILE A 61 12.85 -6.13 4.21
N PRO A 62 13.80 -6.97 4.68
CA PRO A 62 13.69 -8.41 4.48
C PRO A 62 12.51 -9.02 5.23
N TYR A 63 12.15 -8.50 6.40
CA TYR A 63 10.95 -8.95 7.12
C TYR A 63 9.67 -8.67 6.33
N MET A 64 9.53 -7.45 5.80
CA MET A 64 8.41 -7.03 4.96
C MET A 64 8.31 -7.91 3.70
N LEU A 65 9.44 -8.15 3.03
CA LEU A 65 9.49 -9.01 1.84
C LEU A 65 9.04 -10.44 2.15
N ILE A 66 9.52 -11.02 3.26
CA ILE A 66 9.11 -12.39 3.66
C ILE A 66 7.61 -12.44 3.97
N GLN A 67 7.08 -11.47 4.72
CA GLN A 67 5.65 -11.41 5.06
C GLN A 67 4.78 -11.30 3.81
N VAL A 68 5.16 -10.42 2.87
CA VAL A 68 4.44 -10.25 1.61
C VAL A 68 4.55 -11.50 0.73
N LEU A 69 5.71 -12.15 0.67
CA LEU A 69 5.90 -13.39 -0.08
C LEU A 69 5.02 -14.52 0.45
N ILE A 70 5.00 -14.74 1.77
CA ILE A 70 4.17 -15.76 2.41
C ILE A 70 2.69 -15.49 2.09
N PHE A 71 2.24 -14.23 2.25
CA PHE A 71 0.87 -13.85 1.93
C PHE A 71 0.55 -14.06 0.45
N SER A 72 1.45 -13.67 -0.44
CA SER A 72 1.24 -13.73 -1.89
C SER A 72 1.18 -15.17 -2.41
N VAL A 73 2.03 -16.07 -1.91
CA VAL A 73 2.03 -17.49 -2.29
C VAL A 73 0.70 -18.17 -1.92
N ILE A 74 0.07 -17.75 -0.82
CA ILE A 74 -1.21 -18.31 -0.37
C ILE A 74 -2.38 -17.68 -1.15
N VAL A 75 -2.43 -16.34 -1.23
CA VAL A 75 -3.59 -15.64 -1.79
C VAL A 75 -3.66 -15.75 -3.31
N TYR A 76 -2.52 -15.71 -4.01
CA TYR A 76 -2.49 -15.76 -5.47
C TYR A 76 -3.24 -16.97 -6.08
N PRO A 77 -2.98 -18.23 -5.65
CA PRO A 77 -3.75 -19.37 -6.10
C PRO A 77 -5.20 -19.36 -5.59
N MET A 78 -5.48 -18.83 -4.39
CA MET A 78 -6.85 -18.72 -3.86
C MET A 78 -7.76 -17.82 -4.69
N VAL A 79 -7.23 -16.75 -5.28
CA VAL A 79 -8.01 -15.87 -6.18
C VAL A 79 -8.33 -16.56 -7.51
N GLY A 80 -7.53 -17.56 -7.90
CA GLY A 80 -7.63 -18.22 -9.21
C GLY A 80 -6.97 -17.43 -10.34
N PHE A 81 -5.91 -16.67 -10.03
CA PHE A 81 -5.12 -15.99 -11.06
C PHE A 81 -4.33 -16.98 -11.93
N GLN A 82 -3.89 -16.50 -13.10
CA GLN A 82 -3.13 -17.32 -14.03
C GLN A 82 -1.74 -17.59 -13.46
N LEU A 83 -1.34 -18.85 -13.31
CA LEU A 83 -0.03 -19.24 -12.76
C LEU A 83 1.11 -18.98 -13.75
N THR A 84 1.40 -17.70 -14.01
CA THR A 84 2.50 -17.23 -14.84
C THR A 84 3.49 -16.46 -13.98
N ILE A 85 4.77 -16.79 -14.11
CA ILE A 85 5.86 -16.21 -13.30
C ILE A 85 5.84 -14.67 -13.39
N THR A 86 5.72 -14.12 -14.60
CA THR A 86 5.65 -12.66 -14.82
C THR A 86 4.52 -12.01 -14.05
N LYS A 87 3.31 -12.58 -14.11
CA LYS A 87 2.12 -12.04 -13.42
C LYS A 87 2.22 -12.19 -11.90
N PHE A 88 2.84 -13.26 -11.43
CA PHE A 88 3.12 -13.44 -10.01
C PHE A 88 4.09 -12.39 -9.48
N PHE A 89 5.16 -12.08 -10.21
CA PHE A 89 6.09 -11.01 -9.82
C PHE A 89 5.43 -9.64 -9.79
N TRP A 90 4.57 -9.32 -10.77
CA TRP A 90 3.77 -8.10 -10.73
C TRP A 90 2.86 -8.04 -9.50
N PHE A 91 2.21 -9.15 -9.16
CA PHE A 91 1.37 -9.24 -7.96
C PHE A 91 2.18 -8.98 -6.68
N VAL A 92 3.32 -9.67 -6.51
CA VAL A 92 4.20 -9.48 -5.36
C VAL A 92 4.68 -8.03 -5.27
N LEU A 93 5.07 -7.43 -6.40
CA LEU A 93 5.56 -6.05 -6.46
C LEU A 93 4.52 -5.05 -5.95
N TYR A 94 3.26 -5.13 -6.42
CA TYR A 94 2.20 -4.25 -5.94
C TYR A 94 1.83 -4.51 -4.48
N MET A 95 1.89 -5.77 -4.03
CA MET A 95 1.69 -6.11 -2.62
C MET A 95 2.78 -5.53 -1.72
N VAL A 96 4.05 -5.55 -2.15
CA VAL A 96 5.17 -4.93 -1.41
C VAL A 96 4.99 -3.42 -1.35
N MET A 97 4.63 -2.77 -2.45
CA MET A 97 4.39 -1.32 -2.48
C MET A 97 3.26 -0.91 -1.56
N SER A 98 2.11 -1.59 -1.64
CA SER A 98 0.99 -1.35 -0.73
C SER A 98 1.41 -1.51 0.73
N PHE A 99 2.09 -2.63 1.05
CA PHE A 99 2.57 -2.88 2.40
C PHE A 99 3.45 -1.74 2.92
N MET A 100 4.37 -1.28 2.07
CA MET A 100 5.31 -0.23 2.36
C MET A 100 4.60 1.12 2.57
N ASP A 101 3.70 1.50 1.68
CA ASP A 101 2.97 2.77 1.75
C ASP A 101 2.10 2.87 3.01
N TYR A 102 1.33 1.82 3.34
CA TYR A 102 0.50 1.79 4.54
C TYR A 102 1.34 1.85 5.83
N THR A 103 2.45 1.12 5.85
CA THR A 103 3.37 1.09 6.98
C THR A 103 3.99 2.45 7.22
N LEU A 104 4.55 3.05 6.19
CA LEU A 104 5.24 4.34 6.26
C LEU A 104 4.29 5.48 6.60
N TYR A 105 3.08 5.44 6.04
CA TYR A 105 2.03 6.38 6.41
C TYR A 105 1.68 6.28 7.90
N GLY A 106 1.52 5.06 8.42
CA GLY A 106 1.28 4.81 9.84
C GLY A 106 2.39 5.37 10.74
N MET A 107 3.65 5.15 10.37
CA MET A 107 4.81 5.64 11.12
C MET A 107 4.88 7.17 11.09
N MET A 108 4.64 7.79 9.94
CA MET A 108 4.60 9.25 9.80
C MET A 108 3.55 9.88 10.73
N VAL A 109 2.35 9.30 10.81
CA VAL A 109 1.28 9.82 11.67
C VAL A 109 1.65 9.71 13.16
N VAL A 110 2.28 8.61 13.59
CA VAL A 110 2.79 8.45 14.96
C VAL A 110 3.92 9.43 15.28
N ALA A 111 4.79 9.73 14.30
CA ALA A 111 5.85 10.71 14.46
C ALA A 111 5.29 12.13 14.69
N LEU A 112 4.29 12.52 13.90
CA LEU A 112 3.66 13.86 13.96
C LEU A 112 2.76 14.08 15.17
N THR A 113 2.23 13.02 15.77
CA THR A 113 1.21 13.11 16.82
C THR A 113 1.82 12.92 18.22
N PRO A 114 1.39 13.67 19.26
CA PRO A 114 1.89 13.49 20.62
C PRO A 114 1.33 12.24 21.33
N ASN A 115 0.12 11.80 20.97
CA ASN A 115 -0.57 10.65 21.58
C ASN A 115 -0.92 9.59 20.52
N ILE A 116 -0.72 8.32 20.85
CA ILE A 116 -1.05 7.17 20.00
C ILE A 116 -2.55 7.07 19.69
N GLU A 117 -3.42 7.43 20.62
CA GLU A 117 -4.88 7.35 20.38
C GLU A 117 -5.31 8.29 19.24
N ILE A 118 -4.73 9.49 19.21
CA ILE A 118 -4.96 10.46 18.13
C ILE A 118 -4.33 9.96 16.82
N ALA A 119 -3.14 9.36 16.88
CA ALA A 119 -2.45 8.82 15.72
C ALA A 119 -3.24 7.68 15.06
N ALA A 120 -3.76 6.76 15.87
CA ALA A 120 -4.59 5.66 15.42
C ALA A 120 -5.91 6.16 14.82
N GLY A 121 -6.58 7.11 15.47
CA GLY A 121 -7.80 7.74 14.96
C GLY A 121 -7.59 8.45 13.61
N LEU A 122 -6.50 9.22 13.48
CA LEU A 122 -6.18 9.93 12.24
C LEU A 122 -5.83 8.97 11.09
N SER A 123 -5.03 7.94 11.38
CA SER A 123 -4.68 6.91 10.40
C SER A 123 -5.90 6.16 9.91
N PHE A 124 -6.81 5.79 10.81
CA PHE A 124 -8.07 5.13 10.47
C PHE A 124 -8.92 5.97 9.51
N LEU A 125 -9.08 7.27 9.78
CA LEU A 125 -9.84 8.17 8.91
C LEU A 125 -9.24 8.26 7.50
N ILE A 126 -7.91 8.35 7.40
CA ILE A 126 -7.23 8.50 6.11
C ILE A 126 -7.24 7.20 5.33
N PHE A 127 -7.06 6.07 6.01
CA PHE A 127 -7.21 4.75 5.38
C PHE A 127 -8.64 4.49 4.91
N MET A 128 -9.65 4.99 5.61
CA MET A 128 -11.03 4.93 5.14
C MET A 128 -11.23 5.76 3.86
N ILE A 129 -10.61 6.94 3.79
CA ILE A 129 -10.60 7.76 2.56
C ILE A 129 -9.94 6.99 1.42
N TRP A 130 -8.73 6.46 1.63
CA TRP A 130 -8.03 5.64 0.63
C TRP A 130 -8.86 4.42 0.19
N ASN A 131 -9.56 3.78 1.13
CA ASN A 131 -10.43 2.65 0.82
C ASN A 131 -11.57 3.04 -0.15
N VAL A 132 -12.26 4.16 0.13
CA VAL A 132 -13.37 4.65 -0.71
C VAL A 132 -12.89 5.14 -2.07
N PHE A 133 -11.77 5.86 -2.10
CA PHE A 133 -11.21 6.48 -3.32
C PHE A 133 -10.24 5.57 -4.09
N SER A 134 -10.06 4.32 -3.67
CA SER A 134 -9.22 3.31 -4.35
C SER A 134 -9.65 2.93 -5.78
N GLY A 135 -10.83 3.36 -6.24
CA GLY A 135 -11.35 3.05 -7.56
C GLY A 135 -12.18 1.75 -7.65
N PHE A 136 -12.21 0.95 -6.59
CA PHE A 136 -13.02 -0.28 -6.55
C PHE A 136 -14.45 -0.03 -6.03
N ILE A 137 -14.59 0.67 -4.89
CA ILE A 137 -15.90 1.00 -4.32
C ILE A 137 -16.62 2.02 -5.20
N ILE A 138 -15.91 3.08 -5.58
CA ILE A 138 -16.38 4.11 -6.51
C ILE A 138 -15.43 4.12 -7.69
N SER A 139 -15.93 3.73 -8.87
CA SER A 139 -15.14 3.78 -10.09
C SER A 139 -14.70 5.21 -10.43
N ARG A 140 -13.50 5.34 -11.01
CA ARG A 140 -12.90 6.61 -11.45
C ARG A 140 -13.82 7.46 -12.32
N LYS A 141 -14.63 6.82 -13.18
CA LYS A 141 -15.55 7.53 -14.09
C LYS A 141 -16.81 8.05 -13.40
N MET A 142 -17.22 7.42 -12.31
CA MET A 142 -18.40 7.83 -11.53
C MET A 142 -18.07 8.95 -10.54
N MET A 143 -16.79 9.19 -10.25
CA MET A 143 -16.38 10.24 -9.35
C MET A 143 -16.62 11.65 -9.93
N PRO A 144 -17.21 12.58 -9.14
CA PRO A 144 -17.31 13.98 -9.53
C PRO A 144 -15.93 14.54 -9.90
N VAL A 145 -15.87 15.41 -10.92
CA VAL A 145 -14.60 15.96 -11.43
C VAL A 145 -13.77 16.61 -10.32
N TRP A 146 -14.41 17.31 -9.38
CA TRP A 146 -13.77 17.95 -8.23
C TRP A 146 -13.14 16.99 -7.21
N TRP A 147 -13.55 15.72 -7.17
CA TRP A 147 -13.01 14.70 -6.24
C TRP A 147 -12.00 13.77 -6.93
N ARG A 148 -11.88 13.85 -8.26
CA ARG A 148 -11.02 12.97 -9.05
C ARG A 148 -9.53 13.12 -8.71
N TRP A 149 -9.09 14.27 -8.19
CA TRP A 149 -7.69 14.43 -7.77
C TRP A 149 -7.34 13.54 -6.57
N MET A 150 -8.29 13.21 -5.69
CA MET A 150 -8.05 12.32 -4.55
C MET A 150 -7.69 10.91 -5.02
N TYR A 151 -8.35 10.43 -6.09
CA TYR A 151 -7.99 9.17 -6.73
C TYR A 151 -6.53 9.13 -7.20
N TRP A 152 -6.06 10.23 -7.79
CA TRP A 152 -4.69 10.32 -8.29
C TRP A 152 -3.67 10.58 -7.20
N ALA A 153 -4.08 11.09 -6.03
CA ALA A 153 -3.20 11.31 -4.88
C ALA A 153 -3.13 10.10 -3.93
N ASP A 154 -3.97 9.09 -4.14
CA ASP A 154 -4.14 7.94 -3.26
C ASP A 154 -3.23 6.75 -3.67
N PRO A 155 -2.26 6.34 -2.84
CA PRO A 155 -1.42 5.17 -3.12
C PRO A 155 -2.21 3.85 -3.17
N ALA A 156 -3.32 3.77 -2.44
CA ALA A 156 -4.20 2.59 -2.47
C ALA A 156 -4.89 2.45 -3.84
N ALA A 157 -5.28 3.57 -4.45
CA ALA A 157 -5.82 3.59 -5.80
C ALA A 157 -4.80 3.08 -6.83
N TRP A 158 -3.53 3.47 -6.71
CA TRP A 158 -2.47 2.99 -7.61
C TRP A 158 -2.19 1.50 -7.44
N THR A 159 -2.20 1.00 -6.20
CA THR A 159 -2.09 -0.44 -5.91
C THR A 159 -3.21 -1.22 -6.60
N VAL A 160 -4.46 -0.80 -6.39
CA VAL A 160 -5.63 -1.49 -6.95
C VAL A 160 -5.63 -1.40 -8.47
N TYR A 161 -5.31 -0.24 -9.03
CA TYR A 161 -5.14 -0.04 -10.47
C TYR A 161 -4.14 -1.03 -11.05
N GLY A 162 -2.92 -1.01 -10.51
CA GLY A 162 -1.81 -1.80 -11.02
C GLY A 162 -2.04 -3.30 -10.87
N LEU A 163 -2.61 -3.73 -9.74
CA LEU A 163 -2.91 -5.13 -9.49
C LEU A 163 -4.04 -5.64 -10.40
N LEU A 164 -5.15 -4.91 -10.52
CA LEU A 164 -6.25 -5.33 -11.40
C LEU A 164 -5.83 -5.35 -12.87
N PHE A 165 -5.16 -4.29 -13.33
CA PHE A 165 -4.74 -4.18 -14.71
C PHE A 165 -3.66 -5.21 -15.07
N SER A 166 -2.65 -5.45 -14.20
CA SER A 166 -1.59 -6.44 -14.46
C SER A 166 -2.09 -7.89 -14.54
N GLN A 167 -3.14 -8.23 -13.78
CA GLN A 167 -3.65 -9.61 -13.73
C GLN A 167 -4.75 -9.88 -14.77
N LEU A 168 -5.55 -8.87 -15.10
CA LEU A 168 -6.78 -9.00 -15.87
C LEU A 168 -6.83 -8.19 -17.16
N GLY A 169 -5.90 -7.26 -17.39
CA GLY A 169 -5.89 -6.39 -18.58
C GLY A 169 -5.70 -7.14 -19.90
N ASP A 170 -5.07 -8.32 -19.85
CA ASP A 170 -4.88 -9.19 -21.00
C ASP A 170 -5.95 -10.30 -21.13
N ARG A 171 -6.92 -10.36 -20.21
CA ARG A 171 -7.97 -11.38 -20.25
C ARG A 171 -9.13 -10.97 -21.16
N MET A 172 -9.35 -11.79 -22.18
CA MET A 172 -10.46 -11.68 -23.12
C MET A 172 -11.64 -12.60 -22.78
N GLU A 173 -11.66 -13.16 -21.57
CA GLU A 173 -12.77 -13.98 -21.08
C GLU A 173 -14.05 -13.14 -21.04
N MET A 174 -15.16 -13.70 -21.53
CA MET A 174 -16.46 -13.02 -21.49
C MET A 174 -17.02 -13.08 -20.08
N ILE A 175 -17.41 -11.92 -19.55
CA ILE A 175 -18.09 -11.83 -18.26
C ILE A 175 -19.54 -11.39 -18.44
N ARG A 176 -20.40 -11.96 -17.59
CA ARG A 176 -21.80 -11.54 -17.49
C ARG A 176 -21.93 -10.53 -16.37
N VAL A 177 -22.19 -9.28 -16.73
CA VAL A 177 -22.45 -8.21 -15.76
C VAL A 177 -23.96 -8.00 -15.68
N PRO A 178 -24.59 -8.09 -14.51
CA PRO A 178 -26.03 -7.86 -14.37
C PRO A 178 -26.42 -6.49 -14.95
N GLY A 179 -27.30 -6.47 -15.94
CA GLY A 179 -27.79 -5.25 -16.59
C GLY A 179 -26.94 -4.72 -17.76
N GLN A 180 -25.89 -5.44 -18.18
CA GLN A 180 -25.09 -5.12 -19.38
C GLN A 180 -24.95 -6.35 -20.28
N PRO A 181 -24.68 -6.16 -21.59
CA PRO A 181 -24.36 -7.27 -22.48
C PRO A 181 -23.05 -7.96 -22.07
N ASP A 182 -22.90 -9.23 -22.46
CA ASP A 182 -21.66 -9.99 -22.27
C ASP A 182 -20.51 -9.26 -22.97
N GLN A 183 -19.48 -8.90 -22.19
CA GLN A 183 -18.31 -8.14 -22.66
C GLN A 183 -17.03 -8.78 -22.13
N PRO A 184 -15.89 -8.63 -22.83
CA PRO A 184 -14.61 -9.12 -22.34
C PRO A 184 -14.19 -8.38 -21.08
N VAL A 185 -13.45 -9.05 -20.18
CA VAL A 185 -12.95 -8.46 -18.93
C VAL A 185 -12.20 -7.15 -19.19
N ARG A 186 -11.35 -7.10 -20.22
CA ARG A 186 -10.63 -5.88 -20.61
C ARG A 186 -11.56 -4.69 -20.85
N GLN A 187 -12.62 -4.88 -21.63
CA GLN A 187 -13.57 -3.80 -21.93
C GLN A 187 -14.29 -3.32 -20.66
N PHE A 188 -14.61 -4.23 -19.74
CA PHE A 188 -15.16 -3.84 -18.45
C PHE A 188 -14.18 -3.01 -17.60
N LEU A 189 -12.88 -3.36 -17.58
CA LEU A 189 -11.87 -2.59 -16.87
C LEU A 189 -11.72 -1.18 -17.46
N GLU A 190 -11.70 -1.04 -18.77
CA GLU A 190 -11.57 0.25 -19.46
C GLU A 190 -12.86 1.08 -19.37
N GLU A 191 -14.02 0.49 -19.67
CA GLU A 191 -15.30 1.20 -19.76
C GLU A 191 -15.90 1.50 -18.40
N TYR A 192 -15.97 0.51 -17.52
CA TYR A 192 -16.62 0.65 -16.22
C TYR A 192 -15.66 1.18 -15.15
N MET A 193 -14.47 0.59 -15.00
CA MET A 193 -13.49 0.96 -13.95
C MET A 193 -12.62 2.16 -14.36
N GLY A 194 -12.46 2.40 -15.67
CA GLY A 194 -11.58 3.43 -16.20
C GLY A 194 -10.10 3.12 -16.07
N LEU A 195 -9.72 1.84 -16.14
CA LEU A 195 -8.33 1.40 -16.14
C LEU A 195 -7.86 1.33 -17.61
N GLU A 196 -6.98 2.25 -18.02
CA GLU A 196 -6.49 2.36 -19.41
C GLU A 196 -5.01 1.99 -19.51
N ASP A 197 -4.59 1.37 -20.62
CA ASP A 197 -3.19 0.96 -20.84
C ASP A 197 -2.22 2.15 -20.74
N ASP A 198 -2.61 3.32 -21.25
CA ASP A 198 -1.77 4.52 -21.33
C ASP A 198 -1.29 5.01 -19.94
N TYR A 199 -2.17 4.93 -18.93
CA TYR A 199 -1.83 5.36 -17.57
C TYR A 199 -1.09 4.30 -16.77
N PHE A 200 -1.08 3.03 -17.19
CA PHE A 200 -0.49 1.95 -16.42
C PHE A 200 0.99 2.20 -16.12
N SER A 201 1.79 2.49 -17.15
CA SER A 201 3.22 2.76 -17.00
C SER A 201 3.51 3.96 -16.08
N LEU A 202 2.71 5.02 -16.20
CA LEU A 202 2.83 6.23 -15.40
C LEU A 202 2.47 5.95 -13.92
N VAL A 203 1.35 5.28 -13.66
CA VAL A 203 0.91 4.92 -12.31
C VAL A 203 1.93 4.02 -11.64
N THR A 204 2.43 2.98 -12.33
CA THR A 204 3.47 2.09 -11.78
C THR A 204 4.75 2.86 -11.44
N THR A 205 5.19 3.75 -12.33
CA THR A 205 6.43 4.51 -12.12
C THR A 205 6.30 5.48 -10.95
N LEU A 206 5.16 6.18 -10.86
CA LEU A 206 4.86 7.07 -9.73
C LEU A 206 4.76 6.30 -8.42
N HIS A 207 4.17 5.11 -8.44
CA HIS A 207 4.04 4.26 -7.27
C HIS A 207 5.39 3.75 -6.78
N ILE A 208 6.24 3.25 -7.69
CA ILE A 208 7.63 2.90 -7.37
C ILE A 208 8.38 4.09 -6.79
N ALA A 209 8.27 5.27 -7.43
CA ALA A 209 8.97 6.47 -7.00
C ALA A 209 8.52 6.91 -5.60
N LEU A 210 7.21 6.84 -5.32
CA LEU A 210 6.65 7.19 -4.03
C LEU A 210 7.11 6.21 -2.94
N SER A 211 6.98 4.90 -3.16
CA SER A 211 7.41 3.91 -2.17
C SER A 211 8.93 3.98 -1.95
N THR A 212 9.72 4.20 -3.00
CA THR A 212 11.19 4.37 -2.88
C THR A 212 11.54 5.65 -2.12
N LEU A 213 10.87 6.76 -2.42
CA LEU A 213 11.06 8.02 -1.69
C LEU A 213 10.76 7.83 -0.20
N PHE A 214 9.65 7.17 0.13
CA PHE A 214 9.30 6.92 1.52
C PHE A 214 10.32 6.01 2.22
N GLY A 215 10.90 5.01 1.54
CA GLY A 215 11.96 4.17 2.10
C GLY A 215 13.35 4.81 2.18
N ILE A 216 13.52 6.03 1.66
CA ILE A 216 14.75 6.84 1.82
C ILE A 216 14.56 7.88 2.93
N VAL A 217 13.34 8.43 3.04
CA VAL A 217 12.99 9.46 4.04
C VAL A 217 12.82 8.85 5.43
N PHE A 218 12.23 7.65 5.48
CA PHE A 218 12.14 6.80 6.67
C PHE A 218 13.00 5.54 6.52
#